data_AF-A0A0M0KIP0-F1
#
_entry.id   AF-A0A0M0KIP0-F1
#
_cell.length_a   1.000
_cell.length_b   1.000
_cell.length_c   1.000
_cell.angle_alpha   90.00
_cell.angle_beta   90.00
_cell.angle_gamma   90.00
#
_symmetry.space_group_name_H-M   'P 1'
#
loop_
_entity.id
_entity.type
_entity.pdbx_description
1 polymer ?
#
loop_
_entity_poly.entity_id
_entity_poly.type
_entity_poly.pdbx_seq_one_letter_code
_entity_poly.pdbx_strand_id
1 'polypeptide(L)'
;MQALYDQLQVYLNMDEEISFKEFDDFYKKVVKELGDSHESFDEGMLWKALFIVENIMSNADERAKESKGSEAKKYRKIVQRLQLWAKNLGGRLGALGYNEEDVNERFNQMFEEGTPAQKG
;
A
#
# COMPACT_ATOMS: atom_id res chain seq x y z
N MET A 1 9.83 5.26 5.03
CA MET A 1 8.50 4.61 5.07
C MET A 1 7.40 5.48 5.69
N GLN A 2 7.60 6.08 6.88
CA GLN A 2 6.55 6.88 7.57
C GLN A 2 5.86 7.93 6.68
N ALA A 3 6.63 8.78 5.99
CA ALA A 3 6.04 9.83 5.15
C ALA A 3 5.16 9.29 4.01
N LEU A 4 5.46 8.09 3.48
CA LEU A 4 4.63 7.43 2.46
C LEU A 4 3.34 6.88 3.08
N TYR A 5 3.42 6.39 4.31
CA TYR A 5 2.25 5.96 5.08
C TYR A 5 1.32 7.14 5.38
N ASP A 6 1.87 8.26 5.84
CA ASP A 6 1.09 9.48 6.12
C ASP A 6 0.39 9.98 4.83
N GLN A 7 1.10 9.95 3.69
CA GLN A 7 0.52 10.31 2.41
C GLN A 7 -0.58 9.34 1.95
N LEU A 8 -0.43 8.03 2.19
CA LEU A 8 -1.49 7.07 1.92
C LEU A 8 -2.72 7.35 2.79
N GLN A 9 -2.54 7.66 4.07
CA GLN A 9 -3.65 8.01 4.97
C GLN A 9 -4.44 9.21 4.45
N VAL A 10 -3.76 10.23 3.90
CA VAL A 10 -4.45 11.34 3.22
C VAL A 10 -5.30 10.82 2.07
N TYR A 11 -4.76 9.98 1.18
CA TYR A 11 -5.52 9.44 0.04
C TYR A 11 -6.71 8.58 0.46
N LEU A 12 -6.57 7.77 1.52
CA LEU A 12 -7.66 6.93 2.02
C LEU A 12 -8.84 7.74 2.58
N ASN A 13 -8.60 9.00 2.96
CA ASN A 13 -9.61 9.90 3.52
C ASN A 13 -10.08 10.98 2.52
N MET A 14 -9.74 10.83 1.23
CA MET A 14 -10.23 11.71 0.17
C MET A 14 -11.57 11.22 -0.39
N ASP A 15 -12.48 12.15 -0.67
CA ASP A 15 -13.74 11.86 -1.36
C ASP A 15 -13.58 11.66 -2.88
N GLU A 16 -12.45 12.10 -3.43
CA GLU A 16 -12.16 12.07 -4.86
C GLU A 16 -10.98 11.14 -5.19
N GLU A 17 -11.11 10.44 -6.33
CA GLU A 17 -10.07 9.56 -6.84
C GLU A 17 -8.89 10.37 -7.43
N ILE A 18 -7.66 10.11 -6.98
CA ILE A 18 -6.45 10.73 -7.54
C ILE A 18 -6.24 10.36 -9.02
N SER A 19 -5.59 11.24 -9.78
CA SER A 19 -5.27 10.99 -11.19
C SER A 19 -4.27 9.83 -11.39
N PHE A 20 -4.25 9.21 -12.58
CA PHE A 20 -3.25 8.18 -12.93
C PHE A 20 -1.81 8.65 -12.69
N LYS A 21 -1.50 9.91 -13.05
CA LYS A 21 -0.15 10.45 -12.89
C LYS A 21 0.25 10.49 -11.42
N GLU A 22 -0.65 10.96 -10.55
CA GLU A 22 -0.39 11.05 -9.12
C GLU A 22 -0.28 9.67 -8.47
N PHE A 23 -1.13 8.73 -8.90
CA PHE A 23 -1.05 7.33 -8.51
C PHE A 23 0.30 6.70 -8.88
N ASP A 24 0.73 6.85 -10.15
CA ASP A 24 1.99 6.31 -10.67
C ASP A 24 3.20 6.95 -9.99
N ASP A 25 3.16 8.26 -9.71
CA ASP A 25 4.22 8.97 -8.99
C ASP A 25 4.34 8.48 -7.53
N PHE A 26 3.21 8.27 -6.83
CA PHE A 26 3.21 7.70 -5.48
C PHE A 26 3.75 6.27 -5.47
N TYR A 27 3.25 5.41 -6.35
CA TYR A 27 3.74 4.04 -6.52
C TYR A 27 5.26 3.98 -6.76
N LYS A 28 5.82 4.86 -7.61
CA LYS A 28 7.25 4.89 -7.88
C LYS A 28 8.07 5.28 -6.65
N LYS A 29 7.59 6.21 -5.83
CA LYS A 29 8.25 6.57 -4.56
C LYS A 29 8.26 5.38 -3.60
N VAL A 30 7.16 4.63 -3.51
CA VAL A 30 7.07 3.41 -2.69
C VAL A 30 8.06 2.36 -3.17
N VAL A 31 8.08 2.03 -4.46
CA VAL A 31 9.02 1.02 -4.99
C VAL A 31 10.48 1.46 -4.80
N LYS A 32 10.77 2.76 -4.93
CA LYS A 32 12.10 3.28 -4.66
C LYS A 32 12.50 3.09 -3.19
N GLU A 33 11.64 3.50 -2.26
CA GLU A 33 11.88 3.33 -0.82
C GLU A 33 12.06 1.86 -0.44
N LEU A 34 11.22 0.97 -1.01
CA LEU A 34 11.36 -0.47 -0.82
C LEU A 34 12.71 -0.95 -1.34
N GLY A 35 13.08 -0.61 -2.57
CA GLY A 35 14.37 -1.03 -3.15
C GLY A 35 15.59 -0.52 -2.40
N ASP A 36 15.53 0.68 -1.82
CA ASP A 36 16.67 1.32 -1.16
C ASP A 36 16.84 0.87 0.30
N SER A 37 15.74 0.59 1.02
CA SER A 37 15.76 0.54 2.49
C SER A 37 15.05 -0.66 3.11
N HIS A 38 14.42 -1.56 2.33
CA HIS A 38 13.58 -2.62 2.91
C HIS A 38 14.31 -3.53 3.90
N GLU A 39 15.60 -3.81 3.68
CA GLU A 39 16.39 -4.71 4.53
C GLU A 39 16.53 -4.17 5.96
N SER A 40 16.52 -2.84 6.15
CA SER A 40 16.63 -2.19 7.46
C SER A 40 15.30 -1.92 8.15
N PHE A 41 14.18 -2.36 7.57
CA PHE A 41 12.86 -2.15 8.19
C PHE A 41 12.73 -2.94 9.50
N ASP A 42 12.36 -2.21 10.55
CA ASP A 42 11.80 -2.78 11.77
C ASP A 42 10.36 -3.26 11.55
N GLU A 43 9.78 -3.88 12.57
CA GLU A 43 8.42 -4.40 12.52
C GLU A 43 7.37 -3.33 12.18
N GLY A 44 7.49 -2.13 12.76
CA GLY A 44 6.55 -1.03 12.49
C GLY A 44 6.62 -0.56 11.03
N MET A 45 7.83 -0.52 10.46
CA MET A 45 8.03 -0.23 9.05
C MET A 45 7.56 -1.35 8.14
N LEU A 46 7.69 -2.62 8.54
CA LEU A 46 7.14 -3.76 7.83
C LEU A 46 5.62 -3.68 7.70
N TRP A 47 4.93 -3.39 8.81
CA TRP A 47 3.48 -3.19 8.80
C TRP A 47 3.05 -2.09 7.85
N LYS A 48 3.68 -0.92 7.94
CA LYS A 48 3.38 0.23 7.06
C LYS A 48 3.67 -0.09 5.59
N ALA A 49 4.80 -0.73 5.31
CA ALA A 49 5.18 -1.12 3.96
C ALA A 49 4.16 -2.10 3.36
N LEU A 50 3.77 -3.15 4.11
CA LEU A 50 2.80 -4.13 3.62
C LEU A 50 1.44 -3.47 3.39
N PHE A 51 0.97 -2.66 4.34
CA PHE A 51 -0.29 -1.93 4.21
C PHE A 51 -0.32 -1.03 2.96
N ILE A 52 0.76 -0.30 2.68
CA ILE A 52 0.86 0.55 1.49
C ILE A 52 0.83 -0.29 0.21
N VAL A 53 1.60 -1.38 0.17
CA VAL A 53 1.70 -2.24 -1.00
C VAL A 53 0.34 -2.87 -1.33
N GLU A 54 -0.36 -3.40 -0.33
CA GLU A 54 -1.69 -4.02 -0.51
C GLU A 54 -2.75 -3.01 -0.96
N ASN A 55 -2.74 -1.80 -0.40
CA ASN A 55 -3.66 -0.74 -0.84
C ASN A 55 -3.40 -0.29 -2.28
N ILE A 56 -2.15 -0.10 -2.69
CA ILE A 56 -1.82 0.23 -4.08
C ILE A 56 -2.21 -0.93 -5.01
N MET A 57 -1.98 -2.18 -4.61
CA MET A 57 -2.35 -3.35 -5.41
C MET A 57 -3.86 -3.45 -5.62
N SER A 58 -4.65 -3.36 -4.55
CA SER A 58 -6.11 -3.43 -4.63
C SER A 58 -6.66 -2.34 -5.54
N ASN A 59 -6.25 -1.08 -5.30
CA ASN A 59 -6.72 0.05 -6.08
C ASN A 59 -6.25 0.00 -7.55
N ALA A 60 -5.01 -0.43 -7.81
CA ALA A 60 -4.55 -0.64 -9.18
C ALA A 60 -5.33 -1.76 -9.90
N ASP A 61 -5.69 -2.84 -9.20
CA ASP A 61 -6.45 -3.94 -9.80
C ASP A 61 -7.88 -3.50 -10.17
N GLU A 62 -8.54 -2.72 -9.32
CA GLU A 62 -9.84 -2.10 -9.59
C GLU A 62 -9.75 -1.15 -10.80
N ARG A 63 -8.84 -0.18 -10.77
CA ARG A 63 -8.64 0.77 -11.88
C ARG A 63 -8.25 0.06 -13.19
N ALA A 64 -7.54 -1.07 -13.12
CA ALA A 64 -7.21 -1.87 -14.30
C ALA A 64 -8.43 -2.54 -14.96
N LYS A 65 -9.49 -2.80 -14.20
CA LYS A 65 -10.76 -3.36 -14.71
C LYS A 65 -11.60 -2.28 -15.38
N GLU A 66 -11.54 -1.05 -14.86
CA GLU A 66 -12.34 0.08 -15.33
C GLU A 66 -11.69 0.85 -16.49
N SER A 67 -10.35 0.85 -16.53
CA SER A 67 -9.57 1.53 -17.58
C SER A 67 -9.46 0.72 -18.88
N LYS A 68 -9.13 1.40 -19.99
CA LYS A 68 -8.88 0.77 -21.29
C LYS A 68 -7.47 1.06 -21.81
N GLY A 69 -7.04 0.25 -22.78
CA GLY A 69 -5.82 0.51 -23.56
C GLY A 69 -4.53 0.48 -22.75
N SER A 70 -3.71 1.53 -22.90
CA SER A 70 -2.36 1.57 -22.31
C SER A 70 -2.37 1.75 -20.79
N GLU A 71 -3.37 2.43 -20.24
CA GLU A 71 -3.46 2.70 -18.80
C GLU A 71 -3.79 1.43 -18.01
N ALA A 72 -4.78 0.66 -18.45
CA ALA A 72 -5.09 -0.65 -17.88
C ALA A 72 -3.87 -1.59 -17.85
N LYS A 73 -3.03 -1.54 -18.90
CA LYS A 73 -1.78 -2.32 -18.94
C LYS A 73 -0.75 -1.83 -17.91
N LYS A 74 -0.70 -0.53 -17.62
CA LYS A 74 0.21 0.02 -16.61
C LYS A 74 -0.22 -0.40 -15.21
N TYR A 75 -1.51 -0.28 -14.87
CA TYR A 75 -2.02 -0.74 -13.58
C TYR A 75 -1.75 -2.24 -13.34
N ARG A 76 -2.01 -3.10 -14.33
CA ARG A 76 -1.69 -4.55 -14.19
C ARG A 76 -0.21 -4.81 -13.92
N LYS A 77 0.69 -4.03 -14.52
CA LYS A 77 2.14 -4.13 -14.25
C LYS A 77 2.50 -3.66 -12.84
N ILE A 78 1.80 -2.66 -12.31
CA ILE A 78 1.96 -2.21 -10.93
C ILE A 78 1.59 -3.36 -9.98
N VAL A 79 0.40 -3.96 -10.16
CA VAL A 79 -0.05 -5.12 -9.36
C VAL A 79 0.98 -6.25 -9.39
N GLN A 80 1.41 -6.67 -10.59
CA GLN A 80 2.40 -7.74 -10.75
C GLN A 80 3.73 -7.46 -10.04
N ARG A 81 4.22 -6.21 -10.08
CA ARG A 81 5.46 -5.85 -9.39
C ARG A 81 5.29 -5.89 -7.87
N LEU A 82 4.18 -5.36 -7.39
CA LEU A 82 3.91 -5.23 -5.97
C LEU A 82 3.59 -6.57 -5.29
N GLN A 83 3.06 -7.56 -6.03
CA GLN A 83 2.86 -8.93 -5.52
C GLN A 83 4.14 -9.56 -4.93
N LEU A 84 5.31 -9.29 -5.54
CA LEU A 84 6.58 -9.77 -5.03
C LEU A 84 6.96 -9.09 -3.70
N TRP A 85 6.66 -7.79 -3.58
CA TRP A 85 6.89 -7.04 -2.34
C TRP A 85 5.92 -7.48 -1.23
N ALA A 86 4.63 -7.64 -1.53
CA ALA A 86 3.65 -8.14 -0.58
C ALA A 86 4.06 -9.51 -0.02
N LYS A 87 4.46 -10.44 -0.90
CA LYS A 87 4.96 -11.76 -0.48
C LYS A 87 6.21 -11.67 0.40
N ASN A 88 7.16 -10.78 0.07
CA ASN A 88 8.37 -10.59 0.88
C ASN A 88 8.04 -10.03 2.27
N LEU A 89 7.26 -8.95 2.33
CA LEU A 89 6.92 -8.25 3.56
C LEU A 89 6.03 -9.12 4.47
N GLY A 90 5.00 -9.73 3.90
CA GLY A 90 4.14 -10.69 4.61
C GLY A 90 4.92 -11.90 5.12
N GLY A 91 5.86 -12.42 4.33
CA GLY A 91 6.75 -13.49 4.79
C GLY A 91 7.64 -13.10 5.97
N ARG A 92 8.10 -11.84 6.03
CA ARG A 92 8.88 -11.31 7.15
C ARG A 92 8.02 -11.13 8.40
N LEU A 93 6.80 -10.63 8.27
CA LEU A 93 5.84 -10.57 9.38
C LEU A 93 5.47 -11.98 9.87
N GLY A 94 5.28 -12.94 8.96
CA GLY A 94 5.10 -14.35 9.30
C GLY A 94 6.27 -14.94 10.10
N ALA A 95 7.51 -14.58 9.75
CA ALA A 95 8.70 -14.98 10.51
C ALA A 95 8.77 -14.35 11.92
N LEU A 96 8.05 -13.25 12.15
CA LEU A 96 7.88 -12.63 13.47
C LEU A 96 6.71 -13.23 14.27
N GLY A 97 5.94 -14.14 13.67
CA GLY A 97 4.84 -14.86 14.32
C GLY A 97 3.44 -14.38 13.95
N TYR A 98 3.31 -13.39 13.08
CA TYR A 98 2.01 -12.88 12.63
C TYR A 98 1.38 -13.79 11.56
N ASN A 99 0.09 -14.06 11.70
CA ASN A 99 -0.69 -14.79 10.72
C ASN A 99 -1.59 -13.84 9.90
N GLU A 100 -2.41 -14.41 9.02
CA GLU A 100 -3.33 -13.64 8.18
C GLU A 100 -4.42 -12.90 8.97
N GLU A 101 -4.90 -13.48 10.08
CA GLU A 101 -5.86 -12.83 10.98
C GLU A 101 -5.24 -11.60 11.64
N ASP A 102 -4.00 -11.70 12.12
CA ASP A 102 -3.25 -10.56 12.68
C ASP A 102 -3.07 -9.45 11.65
N VAL A 103 -2.78 -9.82 10.39
CA VAL A 103 -2.64 -8.85 9.30
C VAL A 103 -3.95 -8.13 9.05
N ASN A 104 -5.05 -8.87 8.96
CA ASN A 104 -6.38 -8.30 8.74
C ASN A 104 -6.80 -7.39 9.91
N GLU A 105 -6.59 -7.82 11.15
CA GLU A 105 -6.88 -6.99 12.34
C GLU A 105 -6.04 -5.71 12.32
N ARG A 106 -4.74 -5.83 12.08
CA ARG A 106 -3.84 -4.67 12.06
C ARG A 106 -4.19 -3.71 10.93
N PHE A 107 -4.60 -4.22 9.77
CA PHE A 107 -5.04 -3.39 8.65
C PHE A 107 -6.30 -2.61 8.99
N ASN A 108 -7.29 -3.22 9.65
CA ASN A 108 -8.48 -2.53 10.12
C ASN A 108 -8.12 -1.36 11.04
N GLN A 109 -7.21 -1.58 12.00
CA GLN A 109 -6.70 -0.50 12.86
C GLN A 109 -6.02 0.61 12.04
N MET A 110 -5.19 0.24 11.05
CA MET A 110 -4.50 1.20 10.19
C MET A 110 -5.44 2.00 9.28
N PHE A 111 -6.63 1.49 8.92
CA PHE A 111 -7.66 2.27 8.25
C PHE A 111 -8.29 3.30 9.21
N GLU A 112 -8.49 2.93 10.47
CA GLU A 112 -9.04 3.84 11.49
C GLU A 112 -8.05 4.95 11.90
N GLU A 113 -6.74 4.70 11.83
CA GLU A 113 -5.68 5.69 12.17
C GLU A 113 -5.78 7.00 11.37
N GLY A 114 -6.25 6.96 10.12
CA GLY A 114 -6.41 8.13 9.26
C GLY A 114 -7.74 8.87 9.41
N THR A 115 -8.71 8.27 10.08
CA THR A 115 -10.02 8.90 10.31
C THR A 115 -9.82 10.00 11.35
N PRO A 116 -10.04 11.30 11.06
CA PRO A 116 -10.00 12.32 12.09
C PRO A 116 -10.99 11.88 13.16
N ALA A 117 -10.51 11.68 14.40
CA ALA A 117 -11.33 11.30 15.55
C ALA A 117 -12.64 12.08 15.45
N GLN A 118 -13.75 11.36 15.32
CA GLN A 118 -15.08 11.95 15.13
C GLN A 118 -15.21 13.09 16.15
N LYS A 119 -15.21 14.33 15.64
CA LYS A 119 -15.63 15.48 16.45
C LYS A 119 -17.15 15.32 16.60
N GLY A 120 -17.58 14.83 17.75
CA GLY A 120 -18.99 14.72 18.13
C GLY A 120 -19.15 13.96 19.44
#